data_AF-A0A661CKP6-F1
#
_entry.id   AF-A0A661CKP6-F1
#
_cell.length_a   1.000
_cell.length_b   1.000
_cell.length_c   1.000
_cell.angle_alpha   90.00
_cell.angle_beta   90.00
_cell.angle_gamma   90.00
#
_symmetry.space_group_name_H-M   'P 1'
#
loop_
_entity.id
_entity.type
_entity.pdbx_description
1 polymer ?
#
loop_
_entity_poly.entity_id
_entity_poly.type
_entity_poly.pdbx_seq_one_letter_code
_entity_poly.pdbx_strand_id
1 'polypeptide(L)'
;MTTIISKNKQINKFLQGERNLVLPFDLAFKESSAEDGDNFHCVEVLRLLPAKRLVLKASKDDQNVVIKIFVAAQKGEREYKKELRGHSFATASGVNVP
;
A
#
# COMPACT_ATOMS: atom_id res chain seq x y z
N MET A 1 19.52 -12.56 1.24
CA MET A 1 18.24 -11.84 0.96
C MET A 1 17.13 -12.70 1.51
N THR A 2 16.45 -12.26 2.57
CA THR A 2 15.29 -12.99 3.10
C THR A 2 14.11 -12.75 2.16
N THR A 3 13.65 -13.79 1.47
CA THR A 3 12.48 -13.72 0.61
C THR A 3 11.24 -13.57 1.49
N ILE A 4 10.63 -12.38 1.48
CA ILE A 4 9.31 -12.18 2.09
C ILE A 4 8.31 -12.88 1.17
N ILE A 5 7.77 -14.02 1.60
CA ILE A 5 6.70 -14.72 0.90
C ILE A 5 5.38 -14.19 1.45
N SER A 6 4.65 -13.42 0.65
CA SER A 6 3.26 -13.07 0.98
C SER A 6 2.37 -14.27 0.71
N LYS A 7 1.30 -14.46 1.49
CA LYS A 7 0.25 -15.42 1.12
C LYS A 7 -0.56 -14.94 -0.10
N ASN A 8 -0.50 -13.64 -0.43
CA ASN A 8 -1.21 -13.08 -1.56
C ASN A 8 -0.41 -13.26 -2.87
N LYS A 9 -1.02 -13.96 -3.85
CA LYS A 9 -0.41 -14.25 -5.15
C LYS A 9 0.00 -13.00 -5.92
N GLN A 10 -0.82 -11.93 -5.90
CA GLN A 10 -0.51 -10.69 -6.60
C GLN A 10 0.66 -9.95 -5.94
N ILE A 11 0.75 -9.99 -4.62
CA ILE A 11 1.92 -9.43 -3.91
C ILE A 11 3.19 -10.21 -4.26
N ASN A 12 3.14 -11.53 -4.34
CA ASN A 12 4.30 -12.32 -4.76
C ASN A 12 4.75 -11.97 -6.19
N LYS A 13 3.81 -11.82 -7.13
CA LYS A 13 4.09 -11.37 -8.50
C LYS A 13 4.80 -10.01 -8.50
N PHE A 14 4.28 -9.04 -7.74
CA PHE A 14 4.91 -7.74 -7.57
C PHE A 14 6.33 -7.83 -6.99
N LEU A 15 6.53 -8.63 -5.93
CA LEU A 15 7.82 -8.83 -5.29
C LEU A 15 8.84 -9.51 -6.22
N GLN A 16 8.38 -10.37 -7.12
CA GLN A 16 9.18 -11.02 -8.15
C GLN A 16 9.47 -10.12 -9.37
N GLY A 17 8.93 -8.91 -9.40
CA GLY A 17 9.18 -7.96 -10.49
C GLY A 17 8.27 -8.15 -11.70
N GLU A 18 7.15 -8.84 -11.56
CA GLU A 18 6.13 -8.90 -12.62
C GLU A 18 5.52 -7.51 -12.86
N ARG A 19 5.13 -7.27 -14.12
CA ARG A 19 4.54 -6.00 -14.58
C ARG A 19 3.02 -6.03 -14.68
N ASN A 20 2.40 -7.20 -14.55
CA ASN A 20 0.97 -7.39 -14.71
C ASN A 20 0.40 -8.05 -13.46
N LEU A 21 -0.46 -7.32 -12.76
CA LEU A 21 -1.23 -7.82 -11.63
C LEU A 21 -2.68 -8.02 -12.07
N VAL A 22 -3.31 -9.08 -11.60
CA VAL A 22 -4.74 -9.33 -11.86
C VAL A 22 -5.54 -8.65 -10.76
N LEU A 23 -6.54 -7.85 -11.16
CA LEU A 23 -7.49 -7.16 -10.31
C LEU A 23 -8.92 -7.73 -10.55
N PRO A 24 -9.82 -7.61 -9.56
CA PRO A 24 -9.56 -7.17 -8.19
C PRO A 24 -8.86 -8.26 -7.37
N PHE A 25 -8.27 -7.89 -6.23
CA PHE A 25 -7.78 -8.85 -5.23
C PHE A 25 -7.82 -8.25 -3.81
N ASP A 26 -7.92 -9.11 -2.81
CA ASP A 26 -8.00 -8.68 -1.42
C ASP A 26 -6.63 -8.71 -0.72
N LEU A 27 -6.35 -7.70 0.09
CA LEU A 27 -5.20 -7.63 0.98
C LEU A 27 -5.65 -7.66 2.43
N ALA A 28 -5.07 -8.55 3.22
CA ALA A 28 -5.26 -8.62 4.66
C ALA A 28 -3.89 -8.49 5.34
N PHE A 29 -3.77 -7.60 6.32
CA PHE A 29 -2.57 -7.48 7.16
C PHE A 29 -2.84 -8.16 8.51
N LYS A 30 -1.96 -9.06 8.92
CA LYS A 30 -2.16 -9.92 10.11
C LYS A 30 -1.86 -9.25 11.45
N GLU A 31 -1.42 -7.99 11.46
CA GLU A 31 -0.88 -7.33 12.66
C GLU A 31 -1.84 -6.37 13.35
N SER A 32 -3.06 -6.16 12.85
CA SER A 32 -4.08 -5.46 13.63
C SER A 32 -4.72 -6.44 14.62
N SER A 33 -4.57 -6.16 15.91
CA SER A 33 -5.14 -6.90 17.04
C SER A 33 -6.67 -6.77 17.17
N ALA A 34 -7.37 -6.49 16.07
CA ALA A 34 -8.82 -6.49 16.01
C ALA A 34 -9.26 -7.82 15.39
N GLU A 35 -10.28 -8.46 15.98
CA GLU A 35 -10.87 -9.69 15.46
C GLU A 35 -11.48 -9.54 14.06
N ASP A 36 -11.55 -8.30 13.56
CA ASP A 36 -11.82 -7.93 12.18
C ASP A 36 -10.51 -7.53 11.48
N GLY A 37 -9.88 -8.47 10.78
CA GLY A 37 -8.67 -8.16 10.00
C GLY A 37 -8.96 -7.07 8.96
N ASP A 38 -8.07 -6.08 8.84
CA ASP A 38 -8.17 -5.00 7.85
C ASP A 38 -8.12 -5.58 6.42
N ASN A 39 -9.29 -5.90 5.87
CA ASN A 39 -9.45 -6.40 4.52
C ASN A 39 -9.63 -5.23 3.56
N PHE A 40 -8.72 -5.14 2.60
CA PHE A 40 -8.72 -4.12 1.57
C PHE A 40 -9.04 -4.73 0.21
N HIS A 41 -10.15 -4.33 -0.38
CA HIS A 41 -10.54 -4.76 -1.72
C HIS A 41 -9.84 -3.90 -2.77
N CYS A 42 -8.75 -4.40 -3.36
CA CYS A 42 -7.94 -3.65 -4.31
C CYS A 42 -8.53 -3.75 -5.72
N VAL A 43 -8.89 -2.62 -6.30
CA VAL A 43 -9.64 -2.55 -7.58
C VAL A 43 -8.86 -1.91 -8.72
N GLU A 44 -7.78 -1.17 -8.42
CA GLU A 44 -7.01 -0.45 -9.42
C GLU A 44 -5.52 -0.35 -9.04
N VAL A 45 -4.63 -0.50 -10.02
CA VAL A 45 -3.20 -0.21 -9.87
C VAL A 45 -2.94 1.22 -10.30
N LEU A 46 -2.70 2.10 -9.33
CA LEU A 46 -2.41 3.52 -9.58
C LEU A 46 -0.95 3.74 -10.01
N ARG A 47 -0.03 2.89 -9.52
CA ARG A 47 1.38 2.91 -9.94
C ARG A 47 2.07 1.59 -9.68
N LEU A 48 2.78 1.05 -10.67
CA LEU A 48 3.61 -0.13 -10.52
C LEU A 48 5.06 0.17 -10.94
N LEU A 49 5.97 0.05 -9.98
CA LEU A 49 7.41 -0.05 -10.19
C LEU A 49 7.82 -1.45 -9.70
N PRO A 50 8.00 -2.43 -10.61
CA PRO A 50 8.19 -3.83 -10.25
C PRO A 50 9.37 -4.02 -9.30
N ALA A 51 9.21 -4.89 -8.30
CA ALA A 51 10.18 -5.15 -7.22
C ALA A 51 10.67 -3.89 -6.47
N LYS A 52 9.94 -2.76 -6.56
CA LYS A 52 10.31 -1.48 -5.91
C LYS A 52 9.16 -0.84 -5.16
N ARG A 53 8.06 -0.51 -5.84
CA ARG A 53 6.89 0.18 -5.28
C ARG A 53 5.62 -0.19 -6.03
N LEU A 54 4.56 -0.48 -5.28
CA LEU A 54 3.21 -0.66 -5.79
C LEU A 54 2.27 0.32 -5.09
N VAL A 55 1.39 0.96 -5.85
CA VAL A 55 0.34 1.85 -5.35
C VAL A 55 -1.00 1.36 -5.87
N LEU A 56 -1.93 1.10 -4.97
CA LEU A 56 -3.25 0.53 -5.26
C LEU A 56 -4.34 1.49 -4.79
N LYS A 57 -5.44 1.55 -5.54
CA LYS A 57 -6.73 1.99 -5.03
C LYS A 57 -7.44 0.80 -4.41
N ALA A 58 -7.95 0.95 -3.20
CA ALA A 58 -8.72 -0.07 -2.53
C ALA A 58 -9.96 0.52 -1.84
N SER A 59 -10.92 -0.35 -1.53
CA SER A 59 -12.02 -0.05 -0.63
C SER A 59 -11.81 -0.78 0.70
N LYS A 60 -12.09 -0.11 1.82
CA LYS A 60 -12.21 -0.68 3.17
C LYS A 60 -13.40 -0.01 3.85
N ASP A 61 -14.36 -0.80 4.35
CA ASP A 61 -15.55 -0.28 5.05
C ASP A 61 -16.25 0.86 4.29
N ASP A 62 -16.46 0.66 2.98
CA ASP A 62 -17.02 1.63 2.03
C ASP A 62 -16.19 2.93 1.80
N GLN A 63 -15.00 3.02 2.39
CA GLN A 63 -14.07 4.12 2.18
C GLN A 63 -13.03 3.80 1.10
N ASN A 64 -12.84 4.74 0.17
CA ASN A 64 -11.75 4.67 -0.80
C ASN A 64 -10.43 5.02 -0.13
N VAL A 65 -9.47 4.10 -0.19
CA VAL A 65 -8.13 4.28 0.37
C VAL A 65 -7.06 4.03 -0.69
N VAL A 66 -5.88 4.61 -0.46
CA VAL A 66 -4.70 4.39 -1.28
C VAL A 66 -3.67 3.60 -0.48
N ILE A 67 -3.29 2.42 -0.98
CA ILE A 67 -2.28 1.57 -0.35
C ILE A 67 -0.96 1.73 -1.09
N LYS A 68 0.10 2.11 -0.36
CA LYS A 68 1.46 2.25 -0.89
C LYS A 68 2.37 1.17 -0.30
N ILE A 69 2.80 0.24 -1.13
CA ILE A 69 3.68 -0.87 -0.74
C ILE A 69 5.10 -0.60 -1.27
N PHE A 70 6.08 -0.68 -0.39
CA PHE A 70 7.50 -0.58 -0.73
C PHE A 70 8.20 -1.88 -0.40
N VAL A 71 9.04 -2.38 -1.32
CA VAL A 71 9.80 -3.62 -1.08
C VAL A 71 10.87 -3.42 -0.02
N ALA A 72 11.53 -2.25 -0.02
CA ALA A 72 12.54 -1.91 0.97
C ALA A 72 11.92 -1.14 2.15
N ALA A 73 11.90 -1.75 3.34
CA ALA A 73 11.32 -1.17 4.56
C ALA A 73 11.86 0.23 4.87
N GLN A 74 13.19 0.41 4.84
CA GLN A 74 13.83 1.72 5.08
C GLN A 74 13.36 2.82 4.11
N LYS A 75 13.07 2.45 2.86
CA LYS A 75 12.51 3.38 1.88
C LYS A 75 11.07 3.71 2.22
N GLY A 76 10.25 2.71 2.57
CA GLY A 76 8.87 2.90 2.99
C GLY A 76 8.76 3.83 4.19
N GLU A 77 9.55 3.58 5.24
CA GLU A 77 9.56 4.42 6.45
C GLU A 77 9.94 5.87 6.14
N ARG A 78 10.96 6.09 5.30
CA ARG A 78 11.36 7.44 4.90
C ARG A 78 10.26 8.17 4.14
N GLU A 79 9.60 7.50 3.19
CA GLU A 79 8.52 8.12 2.42
C GLU A 79 7.29 8.38 3.31
N TYR A 80 7.00 7.49 4.27
CA TYR A 80 5.96 7.72 5.28
C TYR A 80 6.23 8.97 6.12
N LYS A 81 7.44 9.12 6.66
CA LYS A 81 7.84 10.33 7.42
C LYS A 81 7.73 11.61 6.58
N LYS A 82 8.08 11.55 5.29
CA LYS A 82 7.91 12.69 4.38
C LYS A 82 6.45 13.04 4.13
N GLU A 83 5.59 12.04 3.97
CA GLU A 83 4.14 12.25 3.79
C GLU A 83 3.51 12.90 5.01
N LEU A 84 3.81 12.41 6.22
CA LEU A 84 3.33 13.03 7.47
C LEU A 84 3.77 14.49 7.60
N ARG A 85 5.05 14.78 7.31
CA ARG A 85 5.58 16.14 7.36
C ARG A 85 4.92 17.05 6.32
N GLY A 86 4.75 16.56 5.09
CA GLY A 86 4.10 17.28 4.02
C GLY A 86 2.63 17.58 4.33
N HIS A 87 1.90 16.60 4.85
CA HIS A 87 0.52 16.76 5.30
C HIS A 87 0.43 17.83 6.39
N SER A 88 1.25 17.73 7.44
CA SER A 88 1.28 18.73 8.53
C SER A 88 1.50 20.16 8.02
N PHE A 89 2.44 20.37 7.08
CA PHE A 89 2.66 21.70 6.50
C PHE A 89 1.52 22.18 5.62
N ALA A 90 0.91 21.30 4.83
CA ALA A 90 -0.23 21.65 3.99
C ALA A 90 -1.44 22.06 4.84
N THR A 91 -1.77 21.27 5.86
CA THR A 91 -2.83 21.59 6.82
C THR A 91 -2.56 22.92 7.53
N ALA A 92 -1.34 23.15 8.01
CA ALA A 92 -0.97 24.40 8.67
C ALA A 92 -1.06 25.63 7.74
N SER A 93 -0.95 25.43 6.43
CA SER A 93 -1.09 26.47 5.41
C SER A 93 -2.54 26.68 4.94
N GLY A 94 -3.51 26.01 5.58
CA GLY A 94 -4.93 26.07 5.19
C GLY A 94 -5.26 25.32 3.91
N VAL A 95 -4.35 24.49 3.39
CA VAL A 95 -4.61 23.64 2.23
C VAL A 95 -5.41 22.42 2.68
N ASN A 96 -6.57 22.21 2.05
CA ASN A 96 -7.36 21.02 2.27
C ASN A 96 -6.66 19.81 1.63
N VAL A 97 -6.09 18.96 2.47
CA VAL A 97 -5.44 17.71 2.07
C VAL A 97 -6.22 16.53 2.66
N PRO A 98 -6.32 15.39 1.95
CA PRO A 98 -7.00 14.19 2.45
C PRO A 98 -6.35 13.59 3.69
#